data_AF-A0A4U1ECR7-F1
#
_entry.id   AF-A0A4U1ECR7-F1
#
_cell.length_a   1.000
_cell.length_b   1.000
_cell.length_c   1.000
_cell.angle_alpha   90.00
_cell.angle_beta   90.00
_cell.angle_gamma   90.00
#
_symmetry.space_group_name_H-M   'P 1'
#
loop_
_entity.id
_entity.type
_entity.pdbx_description
1 polymer ?
#
loop_
_entity_poly.entity_id
_entity_poly.type
_entity_poly.pdbx_seq_one_letter_code
_entity_poly.pdbx_strand_id
1 'polypeptide(L)'
;MSVRYLSLPIYTCHPKYLSKLMYRLVCAQFQVETLETLIRQAENYTSILFCNTYRNMALEAAASVQEFFTDVGLYLFGADVNPEEFVNRFFDSLFPLVYNHLINPGDSSLEYSECIRMARRDISPFGNIPKRVLGQMGRSLLPSRTFLQALNLGIEVINTTDHLHFSKECSRALLRMQYCPHCQGLTLSKPCMGYCLNVVRGCLAHMAELNPHWHMYILSLEELSDAMHGTYDIEHVLLNFHLLVNDAVVQAHLDGQKLLEQIKILTTQLCLSLLEDLLTEDGVGHTGGSLGVDNW
;
A
#
# COMPACT_ATOMS: atom_id res chain seq x y z
N MET A 1 11.27 -6.99 11.44
CA MET A 1 12.49 -7.16 10.61
C MET A 1 13.60 -6.26 11.17
N SER A 2 14.63 -6.76 11.86
CA SER A 2 15.57 -5.86 12.57
C SER A 2 16.57 -5.17 11.60
N VAL A 3 16.36 -3.87 11.41
CA VAL A 3 17.15 -2.87 10.66
C VAL A 3 18.58 -2.70 11.22
N ARG A 4 18.93 -3.36 12.34
CA ARG A 4 20.26 -3.28 12.99
C ARG A 4 21.46 -3.74 12.15
N TYR A 5 21.22 -4.30 10.96
CA TYR A 5 22.28 -4.56 9.98
C TYR A 5 22.68 -3.33 9.14
N LEU A 6 21.99 -2.20 9.27
CA LEU A 6 22.24 -0.97 8.50
C LEU A 6 23.34 -0.06 9.10
N SER A 7 23.70 -0.28 10.36
CA SER A 7 24.66 0.54 11.12
C SER A 7 26.03 -0.15 11.29
N LEU A 8 26.92 -0.02 10.30
CA LEU A 8 28.35 -0.35 10.43
C LEU A 8 29.23 0.86 10.01
N PRO A 9 30.35 1.12 10.71
CA PRO A 9 31.03 2.42 10.73
C PRO A 9 31.74 2.79 9.42
N ILE A 10 31.67 4.09 9.11
CA ILE A 10 31.98 4.75 7.84
C ILE A 10 33.43 5.23 7.83
N TYR A 11 34.41 4.34 7.65
CA TYR A 11 35.77 4.76 7.26
C TYR A 11 36.46 3.66 6.47
N THR A 12 36.53 3.80 5.14
CA THR A 12 37.64 3.35 4.26
C THR A 12 37.26 3.37 2.77
N CYS A 13 38.19 3.86 1.95
CA CYS A 13 38.14 3.92 0.49
C CYS A 13 38.28 2.50 -0.11
N HIS A 14 37.17 1.80 -0.34
CA HIS A 14 37.09 0.53 -1.10
C HIS A 14 35.66 0.42 -1.71
N PRO A 15 35.38 -0.48 -2.67
CA PRO A 15 34.16 -0.60 -3.50
C PRO A 15 32.91 -1.07 -2.72
N LYS A 16 32.78 -0.65 -1.47
CA LYS A 16 31.66 -0.91 -0.56
C LYS A 16 30.39 -0.13 -0.92
N TYR A 17 30.51 0.94 -1.70
CA TYR A 17 29.32 1.66 -2.19
C TYR A 17 28.47 0.76 -3.07
N LEU A 18 29.07 0.05 -4.04
CA LEU A 18 28.36 -0.91 -4.89
C LEU A 18 27.81 -2.09 -4.09
N SER A 19 28.56 -2.68 -3.14
CA SER A 19 28.04 -3.82 -2.35
C SER A 19 26.91 -3.41 -1.40
N LYS A 20 26.92 -2.18 -0.88
CA LYS A 20 25.86 -1.59 -0.06
C LYS A 20 24.65 -1.18 -0.92
N LEU A 21 24.87 -0.74 -2.16
CA LEU A 21 23.87 -0.55 -3.21
C LEU A 21 23.15 -1.85 -3.54
N MET A 22 23.93 -2.90 -3.86
CA MET A 22 23.43 -4.24 -4.19
C MET A 22 22.66 -4.85 -3.01
N TYR A 23 23.16 -4.72 -1.78
CA TYR A 23 22.46 -5.20 -0.59
C TYR A 23 21.13 -4.48 -0.36
N ARG A 24 21.08 -3.15 -0.60
CA ARG A 24 19.85 -2.35 -0.49
C ARG A 24 18.82 -2.68 -1.57
N LEU A 25 19.28 -2.96 -2.80
CA LEU A 25 18.44 -3.40 -3.91
C LEU A 25 17.89 -4.81 -3.73
N VAL A 26 18.72 -5.73 -3.23
CA VAL A 26 18.31 -7.11 -2.88
C VAL A 26 17.30 -7.11 -1.72
N CYS A 27 17.43 -6.20 -0.74
CA CYS A 27 16.40 -6.00 0.27
C CYS A 27 15.08 -5.46 -0.31
N ALA A 28 15.12 -4.55 -1.29
CA ALA A 28 13.92 -4.02 -1.93
C ALA A 28 13.16 -5.12 -2.72
N GLN A 29 13.87 -5.98 -3.45
CA GLN A 29 13.28 -7.16 -4.12
C GLN A 29 12.66 -8.14 -3.11
N PHE A 30 13.35 -8.36 -1.98
CA PHE A 30 12.86 -9.22 -0.88
C PHE A 30 11.63 -8.62 -0.20
N GLN A 31 11.50 -7.29 -0.13
CA GLN A 31 10.38 -6.61 0.55
C GLN A 31 9.06 -6.72 -0.21
N VAL A 32 9.07 -6.66 -1.55
CA VAL A 32 7.85 -6.81 -2.37
C VAL A 32 7.28 -8.22 -2.22
N GLU A 33 8.11 -9.25 -2.40
CA GLU A 33 7.68 -10.66 -2.26
C GLU A 33 7.23 -10.99 -0.83
N THR A 34 7.88 -10.42 0.20
CA THR A 34 7.42 -10.60 1.60
C THR A 34 6.10 -9.90 1.89
N LEU A 35 5.82 -8.78 1.23
CA LEU A 35 4.60 -8.02 1.47
C LEU A 35 3.40 -8.64 0.75
N GLU A 36 3.57 -9.09 -0.49
CA GLU A 36 2.53 -9.85 -1.21
C GLU A 36 2.16 -11.13 -0.46
N THR A 37 3.15 -11.85 0.06
CA THR A 37 2.90 -13.07 0.85
C THR A 37 2.19 -12.76 2.17
N LEU A 38 2.53 -11.65 2.83
CA LEU A 38 1.86 -11.16 4.03
C LEU A 38 0.38 -10.81 3.77
N ILE A 39 0.10 -10.07 2.69
CA ILE A 39 -1.28 -9.71 2.28
C ILE A 39 -2.09 -10.98 2.04
N ARG A 40 -1.55 -11.94 1.28
CA ARG A 40 -2.20 -13.22 1.02
C ARG A 40 -2.45 -14.03 2.30
N GLN A 41 -1.54 -13.97 3.27
CA GLN A 41 -1.74 -14.63 4.57
C GLN A 41 -2.88 -13.99 5.37
N ALA A 42 -2.93 -12.66 5.40
CA ALA A 42 -4.01 -11.91 6.06
C ALA A 42 -5.38 -12.18 5.41
N GLU A 43 -5.43 -12.23 4.07
CA GLU A 43 -6.60 -12.65 3.31
C GLU A 43 -7.03 -14.07 3.70
N ASN A 44 -6.10 -15.02 3.73
CA ASN A 44 -6.39 -16.40 4.08
C ASN A 44 -6.91 -16.52 5.52
N TYR A 45 -6.32 -15.82 6.50
CA TYR A 45 -6.82 -15.83 7.88
C TYR A 45 -8.24 -15.27 7.99
N THR A 46 -8.53 -14.22 7.23
CA THR A 46 -9.88 -13.63 7.18
C THR A 46 -10.88 -14.57 6.51
N SER A 47 -10.50 -15.21 5.40
CA SER A 47 -11.31 -16.25 4.75
C SER A 47 -11.54 -17.46 5.64
N ILE A 48 -10.52 -17.92 6.38
CA ILE A 48 -10.62 -19.02 7.33
C ILE A 48 -11.59 -18.68 8.47
N LEU A 49 -11.59 -17.43 8.97
CA LEU A 49 -12.58 -16.99 9.96
C LEU A 49 -14.00 -17.23 9.46
N PHE A 50 -14.32 -16.80 8.24
CA PHE A 50 -15.65 -17.03 7.67
C PHE A 50 -15.93 -18.52 7.46
N CYS A 51 -15.00 -19.26 6.88
CA CYS A 51 -15.16 -20.71 6.63
C CYS A 51 -15.32 -21.54 7.90
N ASN A 52 -14.72 -21.14 9.02
CA ASN A 52 -14.78 -21.90 10.26
C ASN A 52 -15.88 -21.43 11.21
N THR A 53 -15.98 -20.11 11.45
CA THR A 53 -16.86 -19.51 12.46
C THR A 53 -18.20 -19.09 11.86
N TYR A 54 -18.21 -18.54 10.64
CA TYR A 54 -19.39 -17.94 10.01
C TYR A 54 -19.77 -18.62 8.68
N ARG A 55 -19.87 -19.95 8.71
CA ARG A 55 -20.01 -20.83 7.52
C ARG A 55 -21.12 -20.42 6.56
N ASN A 56 -22.25 -19.96 7.10
CA ASN A 56 -23.42 -19.53 6.33
C ASN A 56 -23.18 -18.23 5.55
N MET A 57 -22.20 -17.40 5.95
CA MET A 57 -21.83 -16.16 5.28
C MET A 57 -20.58 -16.31 4.39
N ALA A 58 -19.90 -17.46 4.42
CA ALA A 58 -18.57 -17.60 3.86
C ALA A 58 -18.50 -17.41 2.33
N LEU A 59 -19.48 -17.95 1.59
CA LEU A 59 -19.52 -17.79 0.14
C LEU A 59 -19.81 -16.34 -0.27
N GLU A 60 -20.71 -15.67 0.44
CA GLU A 60 -21.11 -14.28 0.16
C GLU A 60 -20.00 -13.28 0.56
N ALA A 61 -19.29 -13.56 1.65
CA ALA A 61 -18.20 -12.71 2.12
C ALA A 61 -16.90 -12.83 1.29
N ALA A 62 -16.71 -13.94 0.56
CA ALA A 62 -15.45 -14.25 -0.12
C ALA A 62 -14.99 -13.14 -1.07
N ALA A 63 -15.91 -12.61 -1.90
CA ALA A 63 -15.58 -11.54 -2.84
C ALA A 63 -15.15 -10.25 -2.12
N SER A 64 -15.83 -9.89 -1.04
CA SER A 64 -15.51 -8.69 -0.25
C SER A 64 -14.17 -8.80 0.47
N VAL A 65 -13.82 -10.00 0.97
CA VAL A 65 -12.51 -10.26 1.57
C VAL A 65 -11.40 -10.14 0.53
N GLN A 66 -11.57 -10.80 -0.62
CA GLN A 66 -10.58 -10.76 -1.70
C GLN A 66 -10.37 -9.34 -2.24
N GLU A 67 -11.47 -8.60 -2.48
CA GLU A 67 -11.43 -7.21 -2.96
C GLU A 67 -10.67 -6.32 -1.97
N PHE A 68 -10.98 -6.42 -0.68
CA PHE A 68 -10.33 -5.62 0.36
C PHE A 68 -8.80 -5.82 0.39
N PHE A 69 -8.32 -7.06 0.34
CA PHE A 69 -6.88 -7.33 0.35
C PHE A 69 -6.21 -6.99 -0.98
N THR A 70 -6.96 -7.05 -2.08
CA THR A 70 -6.50 -6.53 -3.38
C THR A 70 -6.27 -5.01 -3.30
N ASP A 71 -7.20 -4.26 -2.74
CA ASP A 71 -7.07 -2.80 -2.55
C ASP A 71 -5.93 -2.42 -1.61
N VAL A 72 -5.73 -3.20 -0.54
CA VAL A 72 -4.57 -3.03 0.36
C VAL A 72 -3.26 -3.19 -0.42
N GLY A 73 -3.15 -4.22 -1.27
CA GLY A 73 -2.00 -4.41 -2.15
C GLY A 73 -1.82 -3.25 -3.13
N LEU A 74 -2.89 -2.87 -3.85
CA LEU A 74 -2.87 -1.75 -4.78
C LEU A 74 -2.39 -0.46 -4.11
N TYR A 75 -2.90 -0.15 -2.91
CA TYR A 75 -2.49 1.01 -2.13
C TYR A 75 -0.99 0.98 -1.80
N LEU A 76 -0.50 -0.15 -1.28
CA LEU A 76 0.90 -0.31 -0.88
C LEU A 76 1.87 -0.19 -2.05
N PHE A 77 1.48 -0.72 -3.22
CA PHE A 77 2.28 -0.69 -4.44
C PHE A 77 2.06 0.56 -5.29
N GLY A 78 1.39 1.59 -4.74
CA GLY A 78 1.42 2.94 -5.29
C GLY A 78 0.22 3.34 -6.13
N ALA A 79 -0.81 2.49 -6.25
CA ALA A 79 -2.07 2.88 -6.88
C ALA A 79 -2.79 3.99 -6.05
N ASP A 80 -3.57 4.81 -6.74
CA ASP A 80 -4.35 5.88 -6.11
C ASP A 80 -5.70 5.34 -5.62
N VAL A 81 -5.64 4.57 -4.53
CA VAL A 81 -6.80 4.00 -3.84
C VAL A 81 -6.86 4.60 -2.43
N ASN A 82 -8.05 4.90 -1.92
CA ASN A 82 -8.20 5.50 -0.60
C ASN A 82 -8.44 4.43 0.50
N PRO A 83 -7.58 4.36 1.55
CA PRO A 83 -7.80 3.48 2.70
C PRO A 83 -9.13 3.64 3.40
N GLU A 84 -9.65 4.86 3.47
CA GLU A 84 -10.97 5.09 4.05
C GLU A 84 -12.07 4.46 3.20
N GLU A 85 -11.93 4.47 1.88
CA GLU A 85 -12.93 3.97 0.96
C GLU A 85 -13.01 2.44 1.01
N PHE A 86 -11.88 1.72 0.85
CA PHE A 86 -11.92 0.25 0.86
C PHE A 86 -12.26 -0.32 2.23
N VAL A 87 -11.87 0.34 3.33
CA VAL A 87 -12.31 -0.04 4.68
C VAL A 87 -13.81 0.13 4.83
N ASN A 88 -14.36 1.27 4.41
CA ASN A 88 -15.81 1.48 4.47
C ASN A 88 -16.57 0.51 3.56
N ARG A 89 -16.10 0.27 2.34
CA ARG A 89 -16.69 -0.68 1.39
C ARG A 89 -16.75 -2.09 1.97
N PHE A 90 -15.68 -2.55 2.61
CA PHE A 90 -15.67 -3.85 3.29
C PHE A 90 -16.75 -3.95 4.38
N PHE A 91 -16.86 -2.95 5.26
CA PHE A 91 -17.89 -2.95 6.31
C PHE A 91 -19.31 -2.70 5.78
N ASP A 92 -19.46 -1.95 4.68
CA ASP A 92 -20.72 -1.81 3.94
C ASP A 92 -21.18 -3.18 3.42
N SER A 93 -20.30 -3.96 2.81
CA SER A 93 -20.63 -5.31 2.32
C SER A 93 -20.85 -6.33 3.45
N LEU A 94 -20.12 -6.20 4.57
CA LEU A 94 -20.23 -7.13 5.70
C LEU A 94 -21.58 -7.01 6.44
N PHE A 95 -22.12 -5.80 6.55
CA PHE A 95 -23.27 -5.57 7.42
C PHE A 95 -24.56 -6.29 6.99
N PRO A 96 -24.98 -6.26 5.71
CA PRO A 96 -26.14 -7.04 5.25
C PRO A 96 -26.00 -8.54 5.55
N LEU A 97 -24.79 -9.10 5.41
CA LEU A 97 -24.53 -10.50 5.72
C LEU A 97 -24.78 -10.79 7.20
N VAL A 98 -24.16 -10.00 8.08
CA VAL A 98 -24.34 -10.14 9.54
C VAL A 98 -25.80 -9.98 9.94
N TYR A 99 -26.49 -8.99 9.36
CA TYR A 99 -27.88 -8.74 9.66
C TYR A 99 -28.76 -9.93 9.24
N ASN A 100 -28.67 -10.36 7.98
CA ASN A 100 -29.53 -11.41 7.43
C ASN A 100 -29.28 -12.79 8.06
N HIS A 101 -28.05 -13.08 8.46
CA HIS A 101 -27.69 -14.41 8.94
C HIS A 101 -27.66 -14.55 10.47
N LEU A 102 -27.41 -13.45 11.21
CA LEU A 102 -27.22 -13.50 12.67
C LEU A 102 -28.22 -12.66 13.47
N ILE A 103 -28.87 -11.66 12.86
CA ILE A 103 -29.78 -10.75 13.57
C ILE A 103 -31.23 -11.02 13.18
N ASN A 104 -31.53 -11.11 11.89
CA ASN A 104 -32.87 -11.33 11.35
C ASN A 104 -32.91 -12.46 10.29
N PRO A 105 -32.63 -13.71 10.67
CA PRO A 105 -32.71 -14.85 9.75
C PRO A 105 -34.17 -15.08 9.32
N GLY A 106 -34.52 -14.63 8.11
CA GLY A 106 -35.85 -14.86 7.53
C GLY A 106 -36.33 -13.80 6.53
N ASP A 107 -35.70 -12.63 6.44
CA ASP A 107 -36.08 -11.55 5.52
C ASP A 107 -34.88 -11.15 4.66
N SER A 108 -34.76 -11.76 3.46
CA SER A 108 -33.56 -11.73 2.63
C SER A 108 -33.83 -11.21 1.21
N SER A 109 -34.72 -10.24 1.03
CA SER A 109 -34.87 -9.63 -0.28
C SER A 109 -33.64 -8.79 -0.65
N LEU A 110 -33.38 -8.68 -1.96
CA LEU A 110 -32.21 -7.97 -2.49
C LEU A 110 -32.35 -6.45 -2.23
N GLU A 111 -33.53 -5.88 -2.42
CA GLU A 111 -33.77 -4.44 -2.20
C GLU A 111 -33.59 -4.08 -0.72
N TYR A 112 -33.99 -4.97 0.18
CA TYR A 112 -33.81 -4.77 1.61
C TYR A 112 -32.33 -4.76 1.99
N SER A 113 -31.52 -5.64 1.38
CA SER A 113 -30.06 -5.72 1.64
C SER A 113 -29.30 -4.45 1.25
N GLU A 114 -29.71 -3.76 0.18
CA GLU A 114 -29.12 -2.48 -0.22
C GLU A 114 -29.48 -1.35 0.76
N CYS A 115 -30.72 -1.30 1.23
CA CYS A 115 -31.11 -0.35 2.27
C CYS A 115 -30.35 -0.59 3.59
N ILE A 116 -30.18 -1.86 3.98
CA ILE A 116 -29.38 -2.22 5.16
C ILE A 116 -27.94 -1.73 5.01
N ARG A 117 -27.35 -1.90 3.81
CA ARG A 117 -26.01 -1.40 3.48
C ARG A 117 -25.91 0.11 3.71
N MET A 118 -26.87 0.89 3.20
CA MET A 118 -26.88 2.36 3.36
C MET A 118 -27.07 2.79 4.82
N ALA A 119 -27.96 2.11 5.56
CA ALA A 119 -28.23 2.42 6.96
C ALA A 119 -27.04 2.16 7.89
N ARG A 120 -26.05 1.35 7.47
CA ARG A 120 -24.86 0.97 8.24
C ARG A 120 -24.16 2.18 8.86
N ARG A 121 -24.01 3.27 8.11
CA ARG A 121 -23.26 4.45 8.56
C ARG A 121 -23.98 5.20 9.69
N ASP A 122 -25.31 5.29 9.60
CA ASP A 122 -26.12 6.02 10.57
C ASP A 122 -26.28 5.26 11.90
N ILE A 123 -26.44 3.93 11.83
CA ILE A 123 -26.67 3.11 13.03
C ILE A 123 -25.37 2.58 13.64
N SER A 124 -24.26 2.59 12.88
CA SER A 124 -22.93 2.16 13.33
C SER A 124 -22.94 0.78 14.03
N PRO A 125 -23.36 -0.30 13.34
CA PRO A 125 -23.62 -1.61 13.95
C PRO A 125 -22.36 -2.28 14.51
N PHE A 126 -21.19 -1.87 14.02
CA PHE A 126 -19.89 -2.37 14.46
C PHE A 126 -19.21 -1.47 15.50
N GLY A 127 -19.94 -0.48 16.05
CA GLY A 127 -19.42 0.46 17.02
C GLY A 127 -18.19 1.24 16.50
N ASN A 128 -17.11 1.27 17.30
CA ASN A 128 -15.87 1.99 16.95
C ASN A 128 -14.90 1.18 16.09
N ILE A 129 -15.21 -0.08 15.75
CA ILE A 129 -14.26 -1.01 15.13
C ILE A 129 -13.83 -0.55 13.73
N PRO A 130 -14.71 -0.11 12.82
CA PRO A 130 -14.29 0.42 11.51
C PRO A 130 -13.32 1.60 11.64
N LYS A 131 -13.55 2.49 12.61
CA LYS A 131 -12.65 3.63 12.90
C LYS A 131 -11.30 3.17 13.45
N ARG A 132 -11.28 2.13 14.29
CA ARG A 132 -10.05 1.51 14.80
C ARG A 132 -9.25 0.86 13.67
N VAL A 133 -9.91 0.10 12.79
CA VAL A 133 -9.29 -0.50 11.59
C VAL A 133 -8.65 0.59 10.74
N LEU A 134 -9.42 1.63 10.39
CA LEU A 134 -8.92 2.75 9.59
C LEU A 134 -7.71 3.43 10.24
N GLY A 135 -7.76 3.67 11.56
CA GLY A 135 -6.66 4.26 12.29
C GLY A 135 -5.39 3.39 12.33
N GLN A 136 -5.55 2.08 12.51
CA GLN A 136 -4.43 1.12 12.50
C GLN A 136 -3.82 0.98 11.10
N MET A 137 -4.67 0.86 10.08
CA MET A 137 -4.24 0.79 8.68
C MET A 137 -3.54 2.08 8.25
N GLY A 138 -4.09 3.26 8.55
CA GLY A 138 -3.45 4.53 8.20
C GLY A 138 -2.07 4.71 8.82
N ARG A 139 -1.89 4.28 10.08
CA ARG A 139 -0.58 4.33 10.77
C ARG A 139 0.46 3.38 10.20
N SER A 140 0.03 2.34 9.51
CA SER A 140 0.87 1.23 9.09
C SER A 140 1.14 1.22 7.58
N LEU A 141 0.08 1.37 6.79
CA LEU A 141 0.13 1.29 5.33
C LEU A 141 0.82 2.53 4.73
N LEU A 142 0.57 3.74 5.25
CA LEU A 142 1.16 4.96 4.67
C LEU A 142 2.69 5.00 4.80
N PRO A 143 3.29 4.75 5.99
CA PRO A 143 4.75 4.63 6.10
C PRO A 143 5.31 3.51 5.21
N SER A 144 4.63 2.35 5.14
CA SER A 144 5.05 1.23 4.30
C SER A 144 5.06 1.57 2.81
N ARG A 145 3.99 2.22 2.32
CA ARG A 145 3.89 2.72 0.94
C ARG A 145 5.00 3.73 0.65
N THR A 146 5.18 4.70 1.54
CA THR A 146 6.21 5.75 1.39
C THR A 146 7.60 5.14 1.34
N PHE A 147 7.85 4.11 2.16
CA PHE A 147 9.11 3.40 2.19
C PHE A 147 9.39 2.65 0.88
N LEU A 148 8.40 1.94 0.33
CA LEU A 148 8.51 1.28 -0.97
C LEU A 148 8.74 2.29 -2.11
N GLN A 149 8.02 3.41 -2.11
CA GLN A 149 8.21 4.48 -3.09
C GLN A 149 9.61 5.09 -3.00
N ALA A 150 10.08 5.36 -1.78
CA ALA A 150 11.43 5.85 -1.54
C ALA A 150 12.47 4.86 -2.08
N LEU A 151 12.33 3.57 -1.76
CA LEU A 151 13.20 2.53 -2.30
C LEU A 151 13.26 2.54 -3.82
N ASN A 152 12.10 2.52 -4.50
CA ASN A 152 12.02 2.56 -5.96
C ASN A 152 12.74 3.78 -6.56
N LEU A 153 12.56 4.96 -5.95
CA LEU A 153 13.30 6.16 -6.34
C LEU A 153 14.82 5.98 -6.14
N GLY A 154 15.23 5.35 -5.03
CA GLY A 154 16.62 4.98 -4.80
C GLY A 154 17.20 4.12 -5.91
N ILE A 155 16.44 3.10 -6.37
CA ILE A 155 16.82 2.23 -7.50
C ILE A 155 17.01 3.05 -8.78
N GLU A 156 16.07 3.94 -9.09
CA GLU A 156 16.11 4.79 -10.28
C GLU A 156 17.34 5.72 -10.28
N VAL A 157 17.63 6.35 -9.16
CA VAL A 157 18.82 7.21 -8.98
C VAL A 157 20.09 6.39 -9.19
N ILE A 158 20.18 5.20 -8.60
CA ILE A 158 21.33 4.30 -8.75
C ILE A 158 21.54 3.93 -10.21
N ASN A 159 20.49 3.47 -10.89
CA ASN A 159 20.55 3.07 -12.30
C ASN A 159 20.97 4.24 -13.19
N THR A 160 20.49 5.45 -12.89
CA THR A 160 20.90 6.66 -13.62
C THR A 160 22.39 6.98 -13.40
N THR A 161 22.89 6.76 -12.19
CA THR A 161 24.32 6.96 -11.87
C THR A 161 25.25 5.85 -12.36
N ASP A 162 24.75 4.71 -12.83
CA ASP A 162 25.60 3.64 -13.36
C ASP A 162 26.12 3.97 -14.78
N HIS A 163 25.47 4.89 -15.49
CA HIS A 163 25.81 5.32 -16.85
C HIS A 163 26.75 6.54 -16.91
N LEU A 164 27.73 6.61 -16.01
CA LEU A 164 28.65 7.75 -15.95
C LEU A 164 29.60 7.79 -17.15
N HIS A 165 29.43 8.81 -17.99
CA HIS A 165 30.39 9.13 -19.04
C HIS A 165 31.50 10.03 -18.51
N PHE A 166 32.74 9.52 -18.52
CA PHE A 166 33.91 10.36 -18.25
C PHE A 166 34.08 11.41 -19.34
N SER A 167 34.30 12.67 -18.96
CA SER A 167 34.67 13.72 -19.91
C SER A 167 36.02 13.42 -20.56
N LYS A 168 36.25 13.99 -21.76
CA LYS A 168 37.54 13.85 -22.46
C LYS A 168 38.70 14.36 -21.60
N GLU A 169 38.45 15.40 -20.80
CA GLU A 169 39.39 15.99 -19.86
C GLU A 169 39.73 15.00 -18.73
N CYS A 170 38.72 14.33 -18.15
CA CYS A 170 38.92 13.29 -17.16
C CYS A 170 39.70 12.10 -17.75
N SER A 171 39.31 11.59 -18.92
CA SER A 171 40.03 10.48 -19.57
C SER A 171 41.50 10.83 -19.80
N ARG A 172 41.80 12.06 -20.24
CA ARG A 172 43.17 12.54 -20.42
C ARG A 172 43.92 12.63 -19.08
N ALA A 173 43.27 13.11 -18.02
CA ALA A 173 43.88 13.22 -16.70
C ALA A 173 44.20 11.85 -16.09
N LEU A 174 43.29 10.88 -16.20
CA LEU A 174 43.49 9.49 -15.79
C LEU A 174 44.63 8.83 -16.57
N LEU A 175 44.64 8.97 -17.91
CA LEU A 175 45.72 8.44 -18.74
C LEU A 175 47.08 9.03 -18.37
N ARG A 176 47.16 10.34 -18.12
CA ARG A 176 48.40 10.99 -17.68
C ARG A 176 48.85 10.47 -16.33
N MET A 177 47.94 10.36 -15.38
CA MET A 177 48.23 9.85 -14.05
C MET A 177 48.73 8.42 -14.05
N GLN A 178 48.16 7.56 -14.91
CA GLN A 178 48.41 6.13 -14.90
C GLN A 178 49.53 5.69 -15.84
N TYR A 179 49.65 6.30 -17.02
CA TYR A 179 50.54 5.81 -18.09
C TYR A 179 51.73 6.72 -18.42
N CYS A 180 51.70 8.03 -18.13
CA CYS A 180 52.86 8.89 -18.41
C CYS A 180 54.17 8.45 -17.72
N PRO A 181 54.17 7.93 -16.47
CA PRO A 181 55.39 7.42 -15.86
C PRO A 181 56.03 6.29 -16.67
N HIS A 182 55.23 5.40 -17.27
CA HIS A 182 55.74 4.33 -18.14
C HIS A 182 56.42 4.89 -19.40
N CYS A 183 55.81 5.90 -20.04
CA CYS A 183 56.39 6.57 -21.20
C CYS A 183 57.70 7.31 -20.88
N GLN A 184 57.89 7.70 -19.61
CA GLN A 184 59.10 8.37 -19.11
C GLN A 184 60.15 7.38 -18.57
N GLY A 185 59.92 6.07 -18.68
CA GLY A 185 60.83 5.03 -18.18
C GLY A 185 60.70 4.73 -16.68
N LEU A 186 59.72 5.32 -15.99
CA LEU A 186 59.44 5.14 -14.56
C LEU A 186 58.37 4.06 -14.33
N THR A 187 58.65 2.83 -14.75
CA THR A 187 57.66 1.72 -14.79
C THR A 187 57.24 1.16 -13.43
N LEU A 188 58.01 1.43 -12.37
CA LEU A 188 57.73 0.99 -10.99
C LEU A 188 57.11 2.10 -10.13
N SER A 189 56.95 3.31 -10.68
CA SER A 189 56.44 4.46 -9.93
C SER A 189 54.92 4.47 -9.90
N LYS A 190 54.34 4.63 -8.71
CA LYS A 190 52.90 4.79 -8.51
C LYS A 190 52.55 6.28 -8.40
N PRO A 191 51.35 6.70 -8.86
CA PRO A 191 50.90 8.07 -8.65
C PRO A 191 50.81 8.38 -7.16
N CYS A 192 51.25 9.57 -6.76
CA CYS A 192 51.13 10.04 -5.38
C CYS A 192 49.65 10.03 -4.96
N MET A 193 49.37 9.70 -3.69
CA MET A 193 48.00 9.66 -3.15
C MET A 193 47.23 10.96 -3.43
N GLY A 194 47.85 12.12 -3.15
CA GLY A 194 47.22 13.42 -3.39
C GLY A 194 46.93 13.70 -4.87
N TYR A 195 47.83 13.30 -5.78
CA TYR A 195 47.61 13.47 -7.21
C TYR A 195 46.47 12.58 -7.70
N CYS A 196 46.44 11.31 -7.24
CA CYS A 196 45.36 10.38 -7.52
C CYS A 196 44.00 10.92 -7.08
N LEU A 197 43.91 11.36 -5.82
CA LEU A 197 42.68 11.91 -5.27
C LEU A 197 42.20 13.14 -6.03
N ASN A 198 43.09 14.03 -6.47
CA ASN A 198 42.71 15.22 -7.22
C ASN A 198 42.17 14.87 -8.62
N VAL A 199 42.81 13.94 -9.33
CA VAL A 199 42.34 13.48 -10.64
C VAL A 199 40.97 12.81 -10.52
N VAL A 200 40.80 11.90 -9.55
CA VAL A 200 39.54 11.18 -9.34
C VAL A 200 38.42 12.13 -8.89
N ARG A 201 38.70 13.10 -8.03
CA ARG A 201 37.70 14.13 -7.63
C ARG A 201 37.24 14.95 -8.83
N GLY A 202 38.15 15.34 -9.72
CA GLY A 202 37.78 16.06 -10.94
C GLY A 202 36.92 15.21 -11.87
N CYS A 203 37.23 13.92 -11.99
CA CYS A 203 36.47 12.96 -12.79
C CYS A 203 35.06 12.68 -12.25
N LEU A 204 34.90 12.68 -10.92
CA LEU A 204 33.64 12.35 -10.23
C LEU A 204 32.95 13.57 -9.64
N ALA A 205 33.31 14.79 -10.07
CA ALA A 205 32.79 16.03 -9.51
C ALA A 205 31.26 16.08 -9.53
N HIS A 206 30.64 15.64 -10.64
CA HIS A 206 29.19 15.61 -10.77
C HIS A 206 28.52 14.60 -9.83
N MET A 207 29.15 13.44 -9.56
CA MET A 207 28.63 12.52 -8.54
C MET A 207 28.79 13.08 -7.12
N ALA A 208 29.82 13.88 -6.88
CA ALA A 208 30.08 14.46 -5.57
C ALA A 208 28.97 15.45 -5.16
N GLU A 209 28.29 16.07 -6.12
CA GLU A 209 27.12 16.93 -5.89
C GLU A 209 25.91 16.13 -5.37
N LEU A 210 25.74 14.87 -5.80
CA LEU A 210 24.66 14.00 -5.35
C LEU A 210 24.88 13.46 -3.92
N ASN A 211 26.14 13.33 -3.50
CA ASN A 211 26.51 12.74 -2.22
C ASN A 211 25.78 13.31 -0.98
N PRO A 212 25.67 14.64 -0.77
CA PRO A 212 24.91 15.17 0.38
C PRO A 212 23.42 14.82 0.33
N HIS A 213 22.80 14.89 -0.85
CA HIS A 213 21.38 14.53 -1.02
C HIS A 213 21.15 13.03 -0.78
N TRP A 214 22.04 12.19 -1.30
CA TRP A 214 22.00 10.75 -1.07
C TRP A 214 22.17 10.41 0.40
N HIS A 215 23.08 11.08 1.11
CA HIS A 215 23.26 10.87 2.54
C HIS A 215 21.99 11.19 3.33
N MET A 216 21.37 12.34 3.06
CA MET A 216 20.11 12.73 3.71
C MET A 216 18.97 11.77 3.38
N TYR A 217 18.83 11.35 2.12
CA TYR A 217 17.85 10.36 1.69
C TYR A 217 17.97 9.05 2.49
N ILE A 218 19.19 8.56 2.70
CA ILE A 218 19.44 7.35 3.48
C ILE A 218 19.08 7.50 4.95
N LEU A 219 19.41 8.64 5.57
CA LEU A 219 19.02 8.91 6.96
C LEU A 219 17.49 8.94 7.11
N SER A 220 16.79 9.64 6.20
CA SER A 220 15.33 9.68 6.21
C SER A 220 14.70 8.30 5.98
N LEU A 221 15.31 7.47 5.13
CA LEU A 221 14.85 6.09 4.90
C LEU A 221 15.05 5.20 6.14
N GLU A 222 16.14 5.38 6.88
CA GLU A 222 16.39 4.70 8.16
C GLU A 222 15.38 5.14 9.23
N GLU A 223 15.12 6.44 9.37
CA GLU A 223 14.08 6.98 10.27
C GLU A 223 12.68 6.44 9.95
N LEU A 224 12.33 6.40 8.65
CA LEU A 224 11.06 5.85 8.20
C LEU A 224 10.97 4.35 8.50
N SER A 225 12.05 3.60 8.26
CA SER A 225 12.12 2.18 8.58
C SER A 225 11.94 1.92 10.07
N ASP A 226 12.48 2.76 10.94
CA ASP A 226 12.30 2.63 12.38
C ASP A 226 10.85 2.97 12.78
N ALA A 227 10.23 3.98 12.17
CA ALA A 227 8.84 4.34 12.41
C ALA A 227 7.84 3.26 11.95
N MET A 228 8.20 2.44 10.96
CA MET A 228 7.42 1.28 10.53
C MET A 228 7.39 0.15 11.57
N HIS A 229 8.35 0.12 12.50
CA HIS A 229 8.41 -0.88 13.57
C HIS A 229 7.73 -0.36 14.84
N GLY A 230 6.71 -1.06 15.32
CA GLY A 230 5.98 -0.64 16.52
C GLY A 230 4.75 -1.50 16.82
N THR A 231 3.89 -1.04 17.73
CA THR A 231 2.68 -1.77 18.14
C THR A 231 1.63 -1.93 17.03
N TYR A 232 1.78 -1.21 15.93
CA TYR A 232 0.92 -1.27 14.74
C TYR A 232 1.75 -1.34 13.46
N ASP A 233 2.80 -2.17 13.45
CA ASP A 233 3.49 -2.49 12.20
C ASP A 233 2.55 -3.22 11.21
N ILE A 234 2.97 -3.28 9.95
CA ILE A 234 2.11 -3.80 8.85
C ILE A 234 1.81 -5.27 8.99
N GLU A 235 2.76 -6.04 9.50
CA GLU A 235 2.56 -7.45 9.79
C GLU A 235 1.48 -7.64 10.86
N HIS A 236 1.58 -6.91 11.97
CA HIS A 236 0.61 -6.96 13.04
C HIS A 236 -0.78 -6.53 12.59
N VAL A 237 -0.90 -5.40 11.88
CA VAL A 237 -2.22 -4.87 11.47
C VAL A 237 -2.90 -5.81 10.47
N LEU A 238 -2.19 -6.31 9.47
CA LEU A 238 -2.78 -7.18 8.44
C LEU A 238 -3.11 -8.56 9.01
N LEU A 239 -2.17 -9.21 9.70
CA LEU A 239 -2.41 -10.56 10.22
C LEU A 239 -3.51 -10.61 11.29
N ASN A 240 -3.72 -9.53 12.04
CA ASN A 240 -4.77 -9.45 13.05
C ASN A 240 -6.09 -8.85 12.53
N PHE A 241 -6.20 -8.53 11.24
CA PHE A 241 -7.43 -7.96 10.67
C PHE A 241 -8.65 -8.88 10.91
N HIS A 242 -8.48 -10.20 10.73
CA HIS A 242 -9.53 -11.18 11.00
C HIS A 242 -10.10 -11.09 12.44
N LEU A 243 -9.27 -10.76 13.44
CA LEU A 243 -9.75 -10.57 14.82
C LEU A 243 -10.66 -9.35 14.93
N LEU A 244 -10.32 -8.24 14.26
CA LEU A 244 -11.17 -7.05 14.22
C LEU A 244 -12.48 -7.31 13.48
N VAL A 245 -12.46 -8.13 12.43
CA VAL A 245 -13.68 -8.57 11.74
C VAL A 245 -14.55 -9.41 12.68
N ASN A 246 -13.95 -10.36 13.40
CA ASN A 246 -14.68 -11.16 14.40
C ASN A 246 -15.29 -10.28 15.50
N ASP A 247 -14.53 -9.34 16.06
CA ASP A 247 -15.02 -8.39 17.06
C ASP A 247 -16.19 -7.56 16.51
N ALA A 248 -16.14 -7.16 15.24
CA ALA A 248 -17.21 -6.41 14.60
C ALA A 248 -18.49 -7.25 14.49
N VAL A 249 -18.39 -8.49 14.01
CA VAL A 249 -19.54 -9.40 13.90
C VAL A 249 -20.13 -9.69 15.28
N VAL A 250 -19.29 -9.93 16.30
CA VAL A 250 -19.74 -10.14 17.68
C VAL A 250 -20.44 -8.89 18.23
N GLN A 251 -19.88 -7.70 18.03
CA GLN A 251 -20.49 -6.44 18.47
C GLN A 251 -21.89 -6.26 17.86
N ALA A 252 -22.02 -6.42 16.55
CA ALA A 252 -23.30 -6.29 15.86
C ALA A 252 -24.31 -7.35 16.32
N HIS A 253 -23.87 -8.58 16.57
CA HIS A 253 -24.74 -9.64 17.08
C HIS A 253 -25.25 -9.34 18.50
N LEU A 254 -24.38 -8.82 19.39
CA LEU A 254 -24.76 -8.42 20.75
C LEU A 254 -25.78 -7.27 20.74
N ASP A 255 -25.61 -6.30 19.82
CA ASP A 255 -26.53 -5.17 19.64
C ASP A 255 -27.77 -5.53 18.78
N GLY A 256 -27.97 -6.80 18.42
CA GLY A 256 -28.94 -7.24 17.41
C GLY A 256 -30.38 -6.75 17.65
N GLN A 257 -30.89 -6.79 18.88
CA GLN A 257 -32.25 -6.31 19.19
C GLN A 257 -32.40 -4.80 18.97
N LYS A 258 -31.41 -4.02 19.40
CA LYS A 258 -31.37 -2.58 19.17
C LYS A 258 -31.29 -2.27 17.67
N LEU A 259 -30.46 -3.02 16.94
CA LEU A 259 -30.32 -2.87 15.49
C LEU A 259 -31.62 -3.20 14.75
N LEU A 260 -32.36 -4.24 15.16
CA LEU A 260 -33.69 -4.56 14.62
C LEU A 260 -34.67 -3.38 14.75
N GLU A 261 -34.72 -2.74 15.92
CA GLU A 261 -35.60 -1.59 16.17
C GLU A 261 -35.19 -0.38 15.34
N GLN A 262 -33.89 -0.04 15.33
CA GLN A 262 -33.37 1.08 14.56
C GLN A 262 -33.59 0.89 13.06
N ILE A 263 -33.35 -0.32 12.56
CA ILE A 263 -33.54 -0.64 11.15
C ILE A 263 -35.01 -0.57 10.76
N LYS A 264 -35.96 -1.05 11.58
CA LYS A 264 -37.40 -0.88 11.27
C LYS A 264 -37.83 0.58 11.13
N ILE A 265 -37.23 1.46 11.92
CA ILE A 265 -37.48 2.91 11.85
C ILE A 265 -36.82 3.51 10.59
N LEU A 266 -35.60 3.07 10.27
CA LEU A 266 -34.85 3.58 9.12
C LEU A 266 -35.37 3.02 7.79
N THR A 267 -35.75 1.76 7.68
CA THR A 267 -36.26 1.17 6.42
C THR A 267 -37.63 1.73 6.06
N THR A 268 -38.43 2.20 7.02
CA THR A 268 -39.65 2.97 6.73
C THR A 268 -39.39 4.40 6.23
N GLN A 269 -38.16 4.92 6.30
CA GLN A 269 -37.81 6.27 5.83
C GLN A 269 -36.82 6.26 4.64
N LEU A 270 -35.80 5.39 4.66
CA LEU A 270 -34.75 5.26 3.64
C LEU A 270 -35.09 4.26 2.53
N CYS A 271 -35.78 3.15 2.86
CA CYS A 271 -36.08 2.11 1.85
C CYS A 271 -37.21 2.56 0.93
N LEU A 272 -38.14 3.39 1.44
CA LEU A 272 -39.22 3.99 0.64
C LEU A 272 -38.67 4.92 -0.46
N SER A 273 -37.67 5.76 -0.16
CA SER A 273 -37.04 6.62 -1.17
C SER A 273 -36.25 5.83 -2.22
N LEU A 274 -35.58 4.73 -1.83
CA LEU A 274 -34.87 3.86 -2.78
C LEU A 274 -35.82 3.06 -3.67
N LEU A 275 -36.96 2.60 -3.13
CA LEU A 275 -37.98 1.91 -3.93
C LEU A 275 -38.61 2.88 -4.94
N GLU A 276 -38.80 4.14 -4.56
CA GLU A 276 -39.25 5.21 -5.46
C GLU A 276 -38.21 5.49 -6.56
N ASP A 277 -36.92 5.58 -6.23
CA ASP A 277 -35.84 5.83 -7.19
C ASP A 277 -35.65 4.66 -8.20
N LEU A 278 -35.75 3.41 -7.74
CA LEU A 278 -35.68 2.21 -8.61
C LEU A 278 -36.92 2.07 -9.52
N LEU A 279 -38.10 2.45 -9.04
CA LEU A 279 -39.32 2.47 -9.87
C LEU A 279 -39.32 3.59 -10.92
N THR A 280 -38.55 4.67 -10.71
CA THR A 280 -38.38 5.72 -11.72
C THR A 280 -37.40 5.38 -12.84
N GLU A 281 -36.43 4.49 -12.62
CA GLU A 281 -35.48 4.05 -13.67
C GLU A 281 -36.13 3.08 -14.68
N ASP A 282 -37.14 2.29 -14.28
CA ASP A 282 -37.93 1.45 -15.21
C ASP A 282 -39.01 2.24 -15.99
N GLY A 283 -39.13 3.55 -15.76
CA GLY A 283 -40.16 4.42 -16.34
C GLY A 283 -39.75 5.22 -17.59
N VAL A 284 -38.51 5.12 -18.07
CA VAL A 284 -38.03 5.90 -19.24
C VAL A 284 -37.56 4.97 -20.36
N GLY A 285 -38.52 4.44 -21.13
CA GLY A 285 -38.22 3.57 -22.26
C GLY A 285 -39.39 3.34 -23.22
N HIS A 286 -39.57 4.29 -24.15
CA HIS A 286 -40.32 4.20 -25.41
C HIS A 286 -41.86 4.26 -25.38
N THR A 287 -42.38 5.49 -25.52
CA THR A 287 -43.59 5.72 -26.34
C THR A 287 -43.19 6.45 -27.62
N GLY A 288 -43.79 6.00 -28.72
CA GLY A 288 -43.34 6.27 -30.09
C GLY A 288 -43.54 7.71 -30.56
N GLY A 289 -42.57 8.18 -31.33
CA GLY A 289 -42.72 9.32 -32.24
C GLY A 289 -42.70 8.82 -33.68
N SER A 290 -43.88 8.73 -34.29
CA SER A 290 -44.02 8.65 -35.76
C SER A 290 -44.48 9.99 -36.30
N LEU A 291 -43.72 10.44 -37.30
CA LEU A 291 -44.08 11.28 -38.45
C LEU A 291 -44.39 12.76 -38.23
N GLY A 292 -43.53 13.57 -38.85
CA GLY A 292 -43.73 14.97 -39.20
C GLY A 292 -42.67 15.40 -40.21
N VAL A 293 -42.89 15.01 -41.47
CA VAL A 293 -42.27 15.64 -42.65
C VAL A 293 -42.70 17.10 -42.65
N ASP A 294 -41.77 18.05 -42.74
CA ASP A 294 -42.00 19.32 -43.43
C ASP A 294 -40.67 20.00 -43.81
N ASN A 295 -40.68 20.49 -45.05
CA ASN A 295 -39.64 21.24 -45.76
C ASN A 295 -39.12 22.46 -44.98
N TRP A 296 -37.81 22.73 -45.03
CA TRP A 296 -37.15 23.79 -45.82
C TRP A 296 -35.63 23.70 -45.59
#